data_AF-A0A4U0HKD3-F1
#
_entry.id   AF-A0A4U0HKD3-F1
#
_cell.length_a   1.000
_cell.length_b   1.000
_cell.length_c   1.000
_cell.angle_alpha   90.00
_cell.angle_beta   90.00
_cell.angle_gamma   90.00
#
_symmetry.space_group_name_H-M   'P 1'
#
loop_
_entity.id
_entity.type
_entity.pdbx_description
1 polymer ?
#
loop_
_entity_poly.entity_id
_entity_poly.type
_entity_poly.pdbx_seq_one_letter_code
_entity_poly.pdbx_strand_id
1 'polypeptide(L)'
;MLAALLLLATGCSSGLADPLGQSAKEASAAVGSAAMVLRLETEDKATDALSETTLGDMVDQSTAAYQSAAELTPKTADDLALQQNILQTLDRALRSLHSAQLAQASGDASAVQAVVVRLQAQAAELAELGKELKP
;
A
#
# COMPACT_ATOMS: atom_id res chain seq x y z
N MET A 1 13.02 -45.38 12.79
CA MET A 1 11.67 -44.93 12.41
C MET A 1 11.81 -43.60 11.69
N LEU A 2 11.72 -43.63 10.36
CA LEU A 2 11.72 -42.46 9.48
C LEU A 2 10.28 -41.97 9.28
N ALA A 3 10.05 -40.67 9.47
CA ALA A 3 9.04 -39.90 8.74
C ALA A 3 9.21 -38.41 9.11
N ALA A 4 10.26 -37.80 8.56
CA ALA A 4 10.37 -36.36 8.54
C ALA A 4 9.24 -35.81 7.67
N LEU A 5 8.31 -35.06 8.28
CA LEU A 5 7.35 -34.20 7.61
C LEU A 5 8.13 -33.10 6.86
N LEU A 6 8.62 -33.43 5.67
CA LEU A 6 8.95 -32.44 4.66
C LEU A 6 7.64 -32.11 3.94
N LEU A 7 6.88 -31.21 4.56
CA LEU A 7 5.96 -30.30 3.87
C LEU A 7 6.80 -29.48 2.88
N LEU A 8 7.11 -30.09 1.73
CA LEU A 8 7.37 -29.32 0.52
C LEU A 8 6.05 -28.64 0.21
N ALA A 9 5.91 -27.42 0.73
CA ALA A 9 5.04 -26.41 0.17
C ALA A 9 5.40 -26.32 -1.31
N THR A 10 4.65 -27.07 -2.12
CA THR A 10 4.52 -26.84 -3.54
C THR A 10 4.19 -25.37 -3.66
N GLY A 11 5.14 -24.59 -4.16
CA GLY A 11 4.91 -23.22 -4.60
C GLY A 11 3.85 -23.27 -5.69
N CYS A 12 2.58 -23.27 -5.27
CA CYS A 12 1.48 -22.96 -6.13
C CYS A 12 1.66 -21.50 -6.49
N SER A 13 2.16 -21.26 -7.69
CA SER A 13 1.83 -20.07 -8.46
C SER A 13 0.30 -19.96 -8.46
N SER A 14 -0.25 -19.30 -7.45
CA SER A 14 -1.62 -18.84 -7.45
C SER A 14 -1.69 -17.76 -8.51
N GLY A 15 -2.58 -17.91 -9.49
CA GLY A 15 -2.70 -16.97 -10.60
C GLY A 15 -3.03 -15.53 -10.18
N LEU A 16 -3.30 -15.30 -8.88
CA LEU A 16 -3.53 -13.99 -8.30
C LEU A 16 -2.31 -13.36 -7.60
N ALA A 17 -1.24 -14.12 -7.32
CA ALA A 17 -0.07 -13.56 -6.63
C ALA A 17 0.58 -12.43 -7.43
N ASP A 18 0.78 -12.61 -8.73
CA ASP A 18 1.34 -11.58 -9.62
C ASP A 18 0.49 -10.30 -9.66
N PRO A 19 -0.82 -10.34 -10.00
CA PRO A 19 -1.62 -9.11 -10.05
C PRO A 19 -1.80 -8.47 -8.68
N LEU A 20 -1.96 -9.23 -7.59
CA LEU A 20 -2.02 -8.68 -6.23
C LEU A 20 -0.70 -8.04 -5.82
N GLY A 21 0.43 -8.67 -6.15
CA GLY A 21 1.76 -8.15 -5.92
C GLY A 21 2.03 -6.87 -6.72
N GLN A 22 1.47 -6.75 -7.92
CA GLN A 22 1.52 -5.52 -8.71
C GLN A 22 0.70 -4.40 -8.06
N SER A 23 -0.54 -4.66 -7.65
CA SER A 23 -1.36 -3.67 -6.93
C SER A 23 -0.70 -3.20 -5.63
N ALA A 24 -0.07 -4.11 -4.88
CA ALA A 24 0.68 -3.76 -3.67
C ALA A 24 1.87 -2.84 -3.97
N LYS A 25 2.62 -3.09 -5.06
CA LYS A 25 3.74 -2.23 -5.49
C LYS A 25 3.28 -0.84 -5.93
N GLU A 26 2.20 -0.78 -6.71
CA GLU A 26 1.64 0.50 -7.18
C GLU A 26 1.17 1.36 -6.01
N ALA A 27 0.44 0.77 -5.06
CA ALA A 27 0.04 1.46 -3.85
C ALA A 27 1.24 1.84 -2.97
N SER A 28 2.23 0.95 -2.82
CA SER A 28 3.47 1.26 -2.08
C SER A 28 4.18 2.50 -2.65
N ALA A 29 4.32 2.56 -3.98
CA ALA A 29 4.92 3.70 -4.66
C ALA A 29 4.11 4.98 -4.46
N ALA A 30 2.78 4.90 -4.56
CA ALA A 30 1.90 6.04 -4.35
C ALA A 30 1.97 6.57 -2.91
N VAL A 31 1.84 5.68 -1.93
CA VAL A 31 1.90 6.00 -0.49
C VAL A 31 3.29 6.55 -0.11
N GLY A 32 4.36 5.98 -0.66
CA GLY A 32 5.72 6.48 -0.46
C GLY A 32 5.92 7.89 -1.02
N SER A 33 5.34 8.17 -2.19
CA SER A 33 5.39 9.50 -2.82
C SER A 33 4.58 10.54 -2.04
N ALA A 34 3.40 10.16 -1.53
CA ALA A 34 2.61 10.99 -0.62
C ALA A 34 3.38 11.34 0.67
N ALA A 35 4.06 10.37 1.27
CA ALA A 35 4.90 10.63 2.44
C ALA A 35 6.06 11.57 2.11
N MET A 36 6.66 11.43 0.92
CA MET A 36 7.76 12.27 0.49
C MET A 36 7.32 13.72 0.25
N VAL A 37 6.20 13.95 -0.44
CA VAL A 37 5.74 15.31 -0.76
C VAL A 37 5.37 16.08 0.50
N LEU A 38 4.69 15.42 1.45
CA LEU A 38 4.39 16.00 2.76
C LEU A 38 5.66 16.35 3.55
N ARG A 39 6.69 15.49 3.49
CA ARG A 39 7.96 15.81 4.13
C ARG A 39 8.62 17.03 3.48
N LEU A 40 8.61 17.12 2.15
CA LEU A 40 9.16 18.27 1.43
C LEU A 40 8.41 19.56 1.76
N GLU A 41 7.10 19.51 1.91
CA GLU A 41 6.28 20.64 2.37
C GLU A 41 6.69 21.10 3.76
N THR A 42 6.81 20.17 4.72
CA THR A 42 7.27 20.51 6.09
C THR A 42 8.70 21.03 6.16
N GLU A 43 9.51 20.78 5.13
CA GLU A 43 10.88 21.28 4.98
C GLU A 43 10.94 22.58 4.14
N ASP A 44 9.80 23.19 3.79
CA ASP A 44 9.67 24.37 2.91
C ASP A 44 10.27 24.15 1.50
N LYS A 45 10.32 22.89 1.04
CA LYS A 45 10.87 22.46 -0.26
C LYS A 45 9.80 22.13 -1.30
N ALA A 46 8.53 22.11 -0.91
CA ALA A 46 7.37 22.01 -1.79
C ALA A 46 6.32 23.05 -1.36
N THR A 47 5.51 23.51 -2.31
CA THR A 47 4.38 24.39 -2.00
C THR A 47 3.15 23.58 -1.62
N ASP A 48 2.28 24.16 -0.80
CA ASP A 48 1.00 23.55 -0.40
C ASP A 48 0.20 23.06 -1.61
N ALA A 49 0.11 23.87 -2.67
CA ALA A 49 -0.63 23.52 -3.90
C ALA A 49 -0.02 22.31 -4.64
N LEU A 50 1.31 22.19 -4.65
CA LEU A 50 1.99 21.02 -5.23
C LEU A 50 1.71 19.77 -4.40
N SER A 51 1.81 19.89 -3.08
CA SER A 51 1.52 18.81 -2.15
C SER A 51 0.07 18.35 -2.22
N GLU A 52 -0.89 19.27 -2.28
CA GLU A 52 -2.32 18.98 -2.37
C GLU A 52 -2.63 18.19 -3.67
N THR A 53 -2.13 18.68 -4.80
CA THR A 53 -2.28 18.01 -6.10
C THR A 53 -1.67 16.61 -6.06
N THR A 54 -0.42 16.51 -5.58
CA THR A 54 0.29 15.23 -5.50
C THR A 54 -0.44 14.26 -4.58
N LEU A 55 -0.94 14.71 -3.42
CA LEU A 55 -1.72 13.86 -2.51
C LEU A 55 -3.02 13.38 -3.14
N GLY A 56 -3.72 14.24 -3.89
CA GLY A 56 -4.89 13.84 -4.68
C GLY A 56 -4.57 12.72 -5.67
N ASP A 57 -3.51 12.91 -6.46
CA ASP A 57 -3.06 11.91 -7.44
C ASP A 57 -2.70 10.56 -6.76
N MET A 58 -2.06 10.61 -5.59
CA MET A 58 -1.67 9.39 -4.86
C MET A 58 -2.87 8.67 -4.21
N VAL A 59 -3.92 9.40 -3.82
CA VAL A 59 -5.20 8.82 -3.41
C VAL A 59 -5.86 8.10 -4.58
N ASP A 60 -5.94 8.75 -5.74
CA ASP A 60 -6.54 8.18 -6.94
C ASP A 60 -5.79 6.92 -7.39
N GLN A 61 -4.46 6.97 -7.43
CA GLN A 61 -3.63 5.82 -7.78
C GLN A 61 -3.78 4.65 -6.78
N SER A 62 -3.79 4.94 -5.47
CA SER A 62 -3.99 3.90 -4.45
C SER A 62 -5.40 3.31 -4.50
N THR A 63 -6.39 4.11 -4.90
CA THR A 63 -7.78 3.66 -5.10
C THR A 63 -7.88 2.74 -6.30
N ALA A 64 -7.23 3.09 -7.42
CA ALA A 64 -7.15 2.23 -8.60
C ALA A 64 -6.46 0.90 -8.29
N ALA A 65 -5.38 0.90 -7.51
CA ALA A 65 -4.71 -0.33 -7.06
C ALA A 65 -5.63 -1.20 -6.20
N TYR A 66 -6.38 -0.60 -5.27
CA TYR A 66 -7.40 -1.30 -4.47
C TYR A 66 -8.48 -1.93 -5.35
N GLN A 67 -9.05 -1.17 -6.28
CA GLN A 67 -10.08 -1.65 -7.21
C GLN A 67 -9.56 -2.80 -8.06
N SER A 68 -8.35 -2.66 -8.62
CA SER A 68 -7.70 -3.70 -9.41
C SER A 68 -7.55 -4.99 -8.62
N ALA A 69 -7.14 -4.92 -7.34
CA ALA A 69 -7.05 -6.08 -6.47
C ALA A 69 -8.42 -6.68 -6.11
N ALA A 70 -9.45 -5.84 -5.97
CA ALA A 70 -10.81 -6.25 -5.59
C ALA A 70 -11.58 -6.93 -6.73
N GLU A 71 -11.28 -6.57 -7.98
CA GLU A 71 -11.88 -7.16 -9.18
C GLU A 71 -11.34 -8.56 -9.50
N LEU A 72 -10.23 -8.95 -8.88
CA LEU A 72 -9.68 -10.30 -9.03
C LEU A 72 -10.65 -11.35 -8.48
N THR A 73 -10.82 -12.44 -9.22
CA THR A 73 -11.69 -13.55 -8.81
C THR A 73 -10.85 -14.69 -8.22
N PRO A 74 -10.90 -14.91 -6.90
CA PRO A 74 -10.17 -16.01 -6.26
C PRO A 74 -10.77 -17.36 -6.66
N LYS A 75 -9.90 -18.33 -6.97
CA LYS A 75 -10.32 -19.68 -7.37
C LYS A 75 -10.18 -20.69 -6.23
N THR A 76 -9.42 -20.35 -5.20
CA THR A 76 -9.16 -21.18 -4.03
C THR A 76 -9.38 -20.40 -2.73
N ALA A 77 -9.47 -21.11 -1.61
CA ALA A 77 -9.54 -20.47 -0.29
C ALA A 77 -8.26 -19.69 0.04
N ASP A 78 -7.11 -20.19 -0.40
CA ASP A 78 -5.81 -19.53 -0.22
C ASP A 78 -5.73 -18.23 -1.04
N ASP A 79 -6.22 -18.24 -2.28
CA ASP A 79 -6.35 -17.04 -3.12
C ASP A 79 -7.23 -15.98 -2.46
N LEU A 80 -8.36 -16.41 -1.89
CA LEU A 80 -9.30 -15.51 -1.20
C LEU A 80 -8.65 -14.90 0.05
N ALA A 81 -8.00 -15.72 0.88
CA ALA A 81 -7.32 -15.25 2.09
C ALA A 81 -6.21 -14.25 1.74
N LEU A 82 -5.44 -14.55 0.69
CA LEU A 82 -4.40 -13.67 0.18
C LEU A 82 -4.97 -12.34 -0.33
N GLN A 83 -6.01 -12.38 -1.17
CA GLN A 83 -6.69 -11.19 -1.66
C GLN A 83 -7.22 -10.33 -0.52
N GLN A 84 -7.86 -10.94 0.48
CA GLN A 84 -8.38 -10.23 1.66
C GLN A 84 -7.28 -9.53 2.45
N ASN A 85 -6.13 -10.19 2.66
CA ASN A 85 -4.99 -9.58 3.34
C ASN A 85 -4.47 -8.33 2.60
N ILE A 86 -4.35 -8.44 1.28
CA ILE A 86 -3.91 -7.31 0.43
C ILE A 86 -4.92 -6.16 0.47
N LEU A 87 -6.22 -6.45 0.30
CA LEU A 87 -7.26 -5.44 0.36
C LEU A 87 -7.30 -4.71 1.71
N GLN A 88 -7.14 -5.43 2.82
CA GLN A 88 -7.07 -4.82 4.15
C GLN A 88 -5.87 -3.87 4.30
N THR A 89 -4.73 -4.23 3.71
CA THR A 89 -3.53 -3.40 3.77
C THR A 89 -3.65 -2.16 2.87
N LEU A 90 -4.19 -2.32 1.67
CA LEU A 90 -4.51 -1.21 0.76
C LEU A 90 -5.55 -0.25 1.37
N ASP A 91 -6.59 -0.76 1.99
CA ASP A 91 -7.61 0.04 2.69
C ASP A 91 -7.04 0.82 3.89
N ARG A 92 -6.13 0.20 4.67
CA ARG A 92 -5.37 0.92 5.71
C ARG A 92 -4.52 2.05 5.12
N ALA A 93 -3.88 1.84 3.97
CA ALA A 93 -3.07 2.87 3.31
C ALA A 93 -3.93 4.03 2.77
N LEU A 94 -5.06 3.73 2.14
CA LEU A 94 -6.04 4.72 1.67
C LEU A 94 -6.56 5.61 2.79
N ARG A 95 -6.92 5.02 3.94
CA ARG A 95 -7.32 5.80 5.13
C ARG A 95 -6.23 6.74 5.62
N SER A 96 -4.97 6.32 5.57
CA SER A 96 -3.85 7.18 5.93
C SER A 96 -3.63 8.30 4.92
N LEU A 97 -3.83 8.06 3.62
CA LEU A 97 -3.76 9.10 2.59
C LEU A 97 -4.83 10.17 2.79
N HIS A 98 -6.07 9.78 3.08
CA HIS A 98 -7.13 10.73 3.44
C HIS A 98 -6.80 11.47 4.75
N SER A 99 -6.21 10.79 5.73
CA SER A 99 -5.74 11.44 6.95
C SER A 99 -4.62 12.44 6.67
N ALA A 100 -3.81 12.20 5.64
CA ALA A 100 -2.75 13.09 5.19
C ALA A 100 -3.32 14.38 4.59
N GLN A 101 -4.34 14.29 3.73
CA GLN A 101 -5.04 15.45 3.19
C GLN A 101 -5.66 16.31 4.31
N LEU A 102 -6.27 15.66 5.32
CA LEU A 102 -6.82 16.37 6.49
C LEU A 102 -5.73 17.02 7.34
N ALA A 103 -4.61 16.32 7.58
CA ALA A 103 -3.49 16.86 8.34
C ALA A 103 -2.85 18.05 7.62
N GLN A 104 -2.65 17.95 6.30
CA GLN A 104 -2.14 19.03 5.47
C GLN A 104 -3.05 20.26 5.55
N ALA A 105 -4.36 20.09 5.31
CA ALA A 105 -5.34 21.17 5.36
C ALA A 105 -5.47 21.84 6.74
N SER A 106 -5.11 21.13 7.81
CA SER A 106 -5.11 21.67 9.17
C SER A 106 -3.93 22.60 9.47
N GLY A 107 -2.84 22.52 8.69
CA GLY A 107 -1.58 23.21 8.97
C GLY A 107 -0.84 22.75 10.23
N ASP A 108 -1.30 21.69 10.91
CA ASP A 108 -0.64 21.13 12.08
C ASP A 108 0.55 20.26 11.67
N ALA A 109 1.76 20.82 11.79
CA ALA A 109 3.00 20.14 11.48
C ALA A 109 3.20 18.83 12.28
N SER A 110 2.68 18.74 13.51
CA SER A 110 2.78 17.52 14.33
C SER A 110 1.85 16.43 13.78
N ALA A 111 0.64 16.81 13.35
CA ALA A 111 -0.29 15.90 12.69
C ALA A 111 0.26 15.41 11.35
N VAL A 112 0.83 16.30 10.54
CA VAL A 112 1.49 15.96 9.28
C VAL A 112 2.64 14.98 9.52
N GLN A 113 3.52 15.26 10.48
CA GLN A 113 4.64 14.37 10.81
C GLN A 113 4.17 12.99 11.27
N ALA A 114 3.12 12.91 12.08
CA ALA A 114 2.55 11.64 12.53
C ALA A 114 1.98 10.82 11.35
N VAL A 115 1.36 11.47 10.37
CA VAL A 115 0.85 10.80 9.16
C VAL A 115 1.99 10.37 8.24
N VAL A 116 3.02 11.20 8.05
CA VAL A 116 4.21 10.84 7.24
C VAL A 116 4.85 9.54 7.74
N VAL A 117 5.08 9.40 9.05
CA VAL A 117 5.63 8.16 9.64
C VAL A 117 4.75 6.95 9.36
N ARG A 118 3.42 7.12 9.44
CA ARG A 118 2.46 6.05 9.15
C ARG A 118 2.46 5.65 7.67
N LEU A 119 2.46 6.62 6.77
CA LEU A 119 2.53 6.38 5.33
C LEU A 119 3.84 5.65 4.97
N GLN A 120 4.97 6.04 5.56
CA GLN A 120 6.25 5.34 5.35
C GLN A 120 6.20 3.88 5.80
N ALA A 121 5.63 3.61 6.98
CA ALA A 121 5.46 2.24 7.47
C ALA A 121 4.56 1.40 6.55
N GLN A 122 3.46 1.98 6.08
CA GLN A 122 2.52 1.30 5.18
C GLN A 122 3.08 1.09 3.77
N ALA A 123 3.85 2.05 3.26
CA ALA A 123 4.58 1.89 2.00
C ALA A 123 5.57 0.73 2.08
N ALA A 124 6.30 0.61 3.19
CA ALA A 124 7.22 -0.50 3.44
C ALA A 124 6.48 -1.86 3.55
N GLU A 125 5.38 -1.91 4.30
CA GLU A 125 4.53 -3.11 4.42
C GLU A 125 4.02 -3.57 3.04
N LEU A 126 3.47 -2.65 2.23
CA LEU A 126 3.02 -2.92 0.87
C LEU A 126 4.17 -3.34 -0.07
N ALA A 127 5.35 -2.76 0.09
CA ALA A 127 6.52 -3.13 -0.70
C ALA A 127 6.97 -4.57 -0.41
N GLU A 128 6.99 -4.98 0.86
CA GLU A 128 7.34 -6.34 1.24
C GLU A 128 6.30 -7.35 0.74
N LEU A 129 5.00 -7.06 0.92
CA LEU A 129 3.93 -7.89 0.33
C LEU A 129 4.08 -8.03 -1.18
N GLY A 130 4.38 -6.93 -1.89
CA GLY A 130 4.63 -6.97 -3.34
C GLY A 130 5.84 -7.81 -3.76
N LYS A 131 6.84 -8.00 -2.88
CA LYS A 131 8.01 -8.87 -3.11
C LYS A 131 7.67 -10.33 -2.83
N GLU A 132 6.98 -10.60 -1.73
CA GLU A 132 6.58 -11.97 -1.32
C GLU A 132 5.65 -12.63 -2.32
N LEU A 133 4.85 -11.83 -3.04
CA LEU A 133 3.92 -12.32 -4.06
C LEU A 133 4.52 -12.46 -5.46
N LYS A 134 5.82 -12.22 -5.62
CA LYS A 134 6.53 -12.48 -6.86
C LYS A 134 6.98 -13.95 -6.90
N PRO A 135 6.73 -14.71 -7.98
CA PRO A 135 7.19 -16.09 -8.14
C PRO A 135 8.71 -16.22 -8.22
#